data_AF-A0A845Y1H2-F1
#
_entry.id   AF-A0A845Y1H2-F1
#
_cell.length_a   1.000
_cell.length_b   1.000
_cell.length_c   1.000
_cell.angle_alpha   90.00
_cell.angle_beta   90.00
_cell.angle_gamma   90.00
#
_symmetry.space_group_name_H-M   'P 1'
#
loop_
_entity.id
_entity.type
_entity.pdbx_description
1 polymer ?
#
loop_
_entity_poly.entity_id
_entity_poly.type
_entity_poly.pdbx_seq_one_letter_code
_entity_poly.pdbx_strand_id
1 'polypeptide(L)' 'MRIYIMYAVISPEKTQLAPGTVVGMPGTWRDYRLFRESRSDRSIPGIKYRQGEILLVSPMPRYG' A
#
# COMPACT_ATOMS: atom_id res chain seq x y z
N MET A 1 -20.93 -6.83 -19.94
CA MET A 1 -19.97 -7.22 -18.89
C MET A 1 -18.80 -6.22 -18.92
N ARG A 2 -18.66 -5.35 -17.92
CA ARG A 2 -17.54 -4.38 -17.86
C ARG A 2 -16.35 -5.08 -17.22
N ILE A 3 -15.28 -5.26 -17.97
CA ILE A 3 -13.99 -5.74 -17.42
C ILE A 3 -13.27 -4.50 -16.92
N TYR A 4 -13.16 -4.36 -15.60
CA TYR A 4 -12.28 -3.34 -15.02
C TYR A 4 -10.86 -3.91 -15.05
N ILE A 5 -10.00 -3.37 -15.92
CA ILE A 5 -8.57 -3.66 -15.86
C ILE A 5 -8.05 -3.02 -14.57
N MET A 6 -7.76 -3.84 -13.58
CA MET A 6 -7.20 -3.40 -12.31
C MET A 6 -5.67 -3.55 -12.38
N TYR A 7 -4.95 -2.45 -12.20
CA TYR A 7 -3.50 -2.44 -12.09
C TYR A 7 -3.10 -1.79 -10.76
N ALA A 8 -2.03 -2.31 -10.16
CA ALA A 8 -1.43 -1.73 -8.96
C ALA A 8 -0.26 -0.83 -9.37
N VAL A 9 -0.23 0.40 -8.87
CA VAL A 9 0.93 1.30 -9.00
C VAL A 9 1.47 1.54 -7.60
N ILE A 10 2.75 1.26 -7.39
CA ILE A 10 3.45 1.52 -6.13
C ILE A 10 4.72 2.27 -6.47
N SER A 11 4.78 3.54 -6.10
CA SER A 11 5.93 4.43 -6.26
C SER A 11 5.99 5.41 -5.10
N PRO A 12 7.14 6.08 -4.87
CA PRO A 12 7.25 7.12 -3.86
C PRO A 12 6.23 8.26 -4.04
N GLU A 13 5.93 8.62 -5.29
CA GLU A 13 5.01 9.73 -5.60
C GLU A 13 3.54 9.31 -5.63
N LYS A 14 3.26 8.09 -6.10
CA LYS A 14 1.89 7.63 -6.37
C LYS A 14 1.69 6.20 -5.92
N THR A 15 0.58 5.96 -5.23
CA THR A 15 0.13 4.61 -4.90
C THR A 15 -1.33 4.43 -5.26
N GLN A 16 -1.61 3.45 -6.12
CA GLN A 16 -2.95 3.12 -6.59
C GLN A 16 -3.16 1.62 -6.39
N LEU A 17 -4.06 1.29 -5.46
CA LEU A 17 -4.48 -0.07 -5.18
C LEU A 17 -6.01 -0.09 -5.16
N ALA A 18 -6.62 -1.18 -5.61
CA ALA A 18 -8.07 -1.32 -5.46
C ALA A 18 -8.44 -1.35 -3.98
N PRO A 19 -9.64 -0.89 -3.60
CA PRO A 19 -10.12 -0.98 -2.23
C PRO A 19 -10.00 -2.40 -1.68
N GLY A 20 -9.54 -2.54 -0.44
CA GLY A 20 -9.34 -3.84 0.21
C GLY A 20 -8.10 -4.65 -0.26
N THR A 21 -7.30 -4.14 -1.20
CA THR A 21 -6.07 -4.82 -1.63
C THR A 21 -5.00 -4.76 -0.55
N VAL A 22 -4.32 -5.89 -0.32
CA VAL A 22 -3.09 -5.98 0.48
C VAL A 22 -1.94 -6.39 -0.41
N VAL A 23 -0.86 -5.61 -0.41
CA VAL A 23 0.40 -5.97 -1.08
C VAL A 23 1.46 -6.19 -0.03
N GLY A 24 2.04 -7.39 -0.02
CA GLY A 24 3.23 -7.70 0.77
C GLY A 24 4.48 -7.67 -0.08
N MET A 25 5.55 -7.09 0.46
CA MET A 25 6.87 -7.09 -0.14
C MET A 25 7.92 -7.43 0.92
N PRO A 26 8.91 -8.28 0.62
CA PRO A 26 10.00 -8.54 1.54
C PRO A 26 10.78 -7.24 1.79
N GLY A 27 11.15 -7.00 3.04
CA GLY A 27 11.89 -5.80 3.41
C GLY A 27 12.30 -5.81 4.87
N THR A 28 13.34 -5.07 5.20
CA THR A 28 13.79 -4.95 6.59
C THR A 28 12.99 -3.88 7.33
N TRP A 29 13.13 -3.87 8.67
CA TRP A 29 12.61 -2.77 9.49
C TRP A 29 13.18 -1.39 9.08
N ARG A 30 14.41 -1.34 8.56
CA ARG A 30 15.04 -0.10 8.07
C ARG A 30 14.38 0.37 6.77
N ASP A 31 14.13 -0.56 5.84
CA ASP A 31 13.43 -0.26 4.59
C ASP A 31 12.02 0.25 4.86
N TYR A 32 11.30 -0.37 5.81
CA TYR A 32 10.01 0.12 6.28
C TYR A 32 10.07 1.57 6.78
N ARG A 33 11.08 1.90 7.60
CA ARG A 33 11.21 3.25 8.17
C ARG A 33 11.48 4.29 7.09
N LEU A 34 12.43 4.02 6.20
CA LEU A 34 12.74 4.89 5.05
C LEU A 34 11.51 5.07 4.15
N PHE A 35 10.82 3.98 3.85
CA PHE A 35 9.63 4.01 3.01
C PHE A 35 8.48 4.79 3.65
N ARG A 36 8.30 4.66 4.97
CA ARG A 36 7.31 5.42 5.74
C ARG A 36 7.64 6.91 5.78
N GLU A 37 8.90 7.26 6.01
CA GLU A 37 9.39 8.66 6.04
C GLU A 37 9.30 9.31 4.66
N SER A 38 9.53 8.56 3.58
CA SER A 38 9.40 9.06 2.21
C SER A 38 7.97 9.45 1.81
N ARG A 39 6.95 8.89 2.48
CA ARG A 39 5.55 9.29 2.27
C ARG A 39 5.24 10.52 3.14
N SER A 40 5.26 11.68 2.50
CA SER A 40 5.14 12.99 3.17
C SER A 40 3.76 13.31 3.77
N ASP A 41 2.70 12.58 3.41
CA ASP A 41 1.37 12.76 4.01
C ASP A 41 0.55 11.48 3.84
N ARG A 42 -0.48 11.33 4.69
CA ARG A 42 -1.45 10.24 5.00
C ARG A 42 -2.08 9.51 3.80
N SER A 43 -1.26 9.16 2.83
CA SER A 43 -1.65 8.55 1.57
C SER A 43 -1.98 7.09 1.84
N ILE A 44 -3.27 6.83 1.92
CA ILE A 44 -3.85 5.52 1.61
C ILE A 44 -3.11 4.94 0.41
N PRO A 45 -2.58 3.71 0.48
CA PRO A 45 -2.79 2.67 1.51
C PRO A 45 -1.95 2.83 2.79
N GLY A 46 -2.49 2.36 3.91
CA GLY A 46 -1.75 2.30 5.19
C GLY A 46 -0.57 1.32 5.11
N ILE A 47 0.56 1.67 5.70
CA ILE A 47 1.78 0.83 5.71
C ILE A 47 1.89 0.10 7.05
N LYS A 48 2.19 -1.19 7.04
CA LYS A 48 2.54 -2.00 8.23
C LYS A 48 3.83 -2.79 8.00
N TYR A 49 4.51 -3.16 9.08
CA TYR A 49 5.64 -4.09 9.03
C TYR A 49 5.32 -5.33 9.86
N ARG A 50 5.59 -6.52 9.32
CA ARG A 50 5.39 -7.79 10.03
C ARG A 50 6.38 -8.83 9.52
N GLN A 51 7.12 -9.46 10.42
CA GLN A 51 7.93 -10.66 10.12
C GLN A 51 8.91 -10.53 8.93
N GLY A 52 9.48 -9.35 8.67
CA GLY A 52 10.37 -9.13 7.51
C GLY A 52 9.63 -8.79 6.22
N GLU A 53 8.36 -8.44 6.32
CA GLU A 53 7.54 -7.95 5.21
C GLU A 53 7.01 -6.54 5.50
N ILE A 54 6.95 -5.75 4.45
CA ILE A 54 6.26 -4.46 4.43
C ILE A 54 4.92 -4.68 3.73
N LEU A 55 3.84 -4.31 4.40
CA LEU A 55 2.48 -4.48 3.93
C LEU A 55 1.87 -3.12 3.57
N LEU A 56 1.32 -3.00 2.37
CA LEU A 56 0.48 -1.89 1.93
C LEU A 56 -0.98 -2.34 1.97
N VAL A 57 -1.80 -1.65 2.75
CA VAL A 57 -3.21 -1.99 2.97
C VAL A 57 -4.10 -0.87 2.45
N SER A 58 -4.74 -1.12 1.31
CA SER A 58 -5.80 -0.25 0.81
C SER A 58 -7.03 -0.39 1.73
N PRO A 59 -7.60 0.71 2.23
CA PRO A 59 -8.79 0.64 3.07
C PRO A 59 -9.93 -0.02 2.30
N MET A 60 -10.77 -0.76 3.00
CA MET A 60 -12.04 -1.20 2.42
C MET A 60 -12.88 0.03 2.06
N PRO A 61 -13.71 -0.06 0.99
CA PRO A 61 -14.75 0.92 0.80
C PRO A 61 -15.59 0.94 2.08
N ARG A 62 -15.75 2.11 2.70
CA ARG A 62 -16.76 2.25 3.75
C ARG A 62 -18.09 1.97 3.08
N TYR A 63 -18.68 0.82 3.38
CA TYR A 63 -20.09 0.63 3.12
C TYR A 63 -20.81 1.73 3.90
N GLY A 64 -21.56 2.56 3.18
CA GLY A 64 -22.49 3.51 3.79
C GLY A 64 -23.61 2.77 4.48
#